data_AF-A0A941AEP2-F1
#
_entry.id   AF-A0A941AEP2-F1
#
_cell.length_a   1.000
_cell.length_b   1.000
_cell.length_c   1.000
_cell.angle_alpha   90.00
_cell.angle_beta   90.00
_cell.angle_gamma   90.00
#
_symmetry.space_group_name_H-M   'P 1'
#
loop_
_entity.id
_entity.type
_entity.pdbx_description
1 polymer ?
#
loop_
_entity_poly.entity_id
_entity_poly.type
_entity_poly.pdbx_seq_one_letter_code
_entity_poly.pdbx_strand_id
1 'polypeptide(L)'
;VDLPLSEFDRLSRETPQLTTVTPGGPHMMEDVEYSGGIPAILNRLLPFLKKNPTVSGEEITAIARRGRVLDDGIIRTLKAPVRKEGGLAILTGNLAPGGAVVKQSGVDPSMFVFRGKARVFDSEEAAMAAIMGGKIRPGMVVVIRYEGPRGGPGMREMLSPTAAIMGMGLGTKVALITDGRFSGGTHGPCIGHISPEAMEGGPIALVREGDPVVLDIPKRKLSLDVPAAELARRRKGWKAPAPKVAKGYLSRYAKLVRSAGEGAVVA
;
A
#
# COMPACT_ATOMS: atom_id res chain seq x y z
N VAL A 1 0.82 -21.77 -6.80
CA VAL A 1 -0.49 -21.45 -6.19
C VAL A 1 -0.89 -20.09 -6.72
N ASP A 2 -2.07 -19.99 -7.32
CA ASP A 2 -2.59 -18.69 -7.74
C ASP A 2 -3.11 -17.92 -6.52
N LEU A 3 -2.73 -16.66 -6.38
CA LEU A 3 -3.06 -15.82 -5.22
C LEU A 3 -3.30 -14.37 -5.67
N PRO A 4 -4.46 -14.08 -6.28
CA PRO A 4 -4.76 -12.76 -6.82
C PRO A 4 -4.96 -11.72 -5.70
N LEU A 5 -4.73 -10.44 -6.00
CA LEU A 5 -4.93 -9.33 -5.06
C LEU A 5 -6.35 -9.29 -4.46
N SER A 6 -7.38 -9.73 -5.21
CA SER A 6 -8.75 -9.81 -4.71
C SER A 6 -8.89 -10.70 -3.49
N GLU A 7 -8.05 -11.73 -3.36
CA GLU A 7 -8.05 -12.62 -2.20
C GLU A 7 -7.52 -11.91 -0.94
N PHE A 8 -6.53 -11.03 -1.09
CA PHE A 8 -6.06 -10.18 0.00
C PHE A 8 -7.13 -9.20 0.47
N ASP A 9 -7.91 -8.58 -0.44
CA ASP A 9 -9.01 -7.69 -0.04
C ASP A 9 -10.11 -8.45 0.70
N ARG A 10 -10.50 -9.62 0.18
CA ARG A 10 -11.49 -10.50 0.79
C ARG A 10 -11.09 -10.87 2.21
N LEU A 11 -9.87 -11.38 2.39
CA LEU A 11 -9.32 -11.76 3.70
C LEU A 11 -9.23 -10.55 4.64
N SER A 12 -8.82 -9.39 4.14
CA SER A 12 -8.74 -8.18 4.97
C SER A 12 -10.12 -7.73 5.46
N ARG A 13 -11.17 -7.84 4.65
CA ARG A 13 -12.54 -7.49 5.08
C ARG A 13 -13.10 -8.43 6.14
N GLU A 14 -12.73 -9.71 6.07
CA GLU A 14 -13.26 -10.75 6.95
C GLU A 14 -12.44 -10.89 8.24
N THR A 15 -11.16 -10.51 8.24
CA THR A 15 -10.24 -10.74 9.36
C THR A 15 -10.10 -9.49 10.22
N PRO A 16 -10.55 -9.48 11.48
CA PRO A 16 -10.39 -8.33 12.35
C PRO A 16 -8.92 -8.09 12.74
N GLN A 17 -8.56 -6.83 12.92
CA GLN A 17 -7.27 -6.46 13.49
C GLN A 17 -7.32 -6.60 15.02
N LEU A 18 -6.59 -7.57 15.58
CA LEU A 18 -6.61 -7.87 17.01
C LEU A 18 -5.47 -7.24 17.81
N THR A 19 -4.43 -6.77 17.13
CA THR A 19 -3.31 -6.09 17.78
C THR A 19 -2.80 -4.98 16.88
N THR A 20 -2.16 -3.99 17.49
CA THR A 20 -1.42 -2.96 16.77
C THR A 20 0.00 -2.97 17.30
N VAL A 21 0.96 -2.82 16.39
CA VAL A 21 2.37 -2.63 16.75
C VAL A 21 2.87 -1.38 16.06
N THR A 22 3.89 -0.76 16.64
CA THR A 22 4.64 0.34 16.05
C THR A 22 5.02 -0.04 14.61
N PRO A 23 4.77 0.83 13.64
CA PRO A 23 4.35 2.23 13.78
C PRO A 23 2.83 2.41 13.95
N GLY A 24 2.00 1.41 13.61
CA GLY A 24 0.53 1.53 13.48
C GLY A 24 -0.26 1.59 14.79
N GLY A 25 0.40 1.54 15.94
CA GLY A 25 -0.20 1.66 17.26
C GLY A 25 0.87 1.74 18.35
N PRO A 26 0.48 1.76 19.62
CA PRO A 26 1.38 2.09 20.72
C PRO A 26 2.28 0.94 21.19
N HIS A 27 2.01 -0.31 20.79
CA HIS A 27 2.73 -1.48 21.29
C HIS A 27 3.96 -1.84 20.45
N MET A 28 4.91 -2.54 21.05
CA MET A 28 6.08 -3.12 20.40
C MET A 28 5.90 -4.62 20.17
N MET A 29 6.82 -5.24 19.42
CA MET A 29 6.77 -6.69 19.20
C MET A 29 6.96 -7.49 20.50
N GLU A 30 7.74 -6.94 21.45
CA GLU A 30 7.94 -7.52 22.79
C GLU A 30 6.66 -7.55 23.60
N ASP A 31 5.84 -6.50 23.53
CA ASP A 31 4.53 -6.46 24.21
C ASP A 31 3.63 -7.60 23.73
N VAL A 32 3.63 -7.88 22.42
CA VAL A 32 2.86 -9.00 21.85
C VAL A 32 3.43 -10.34 22.31
N GLU A 33 4.75 -10.49 22.35
CA GLU A 33 5.40 -11.71 22.84
C GLU A 33 5.03 -11.98 24.30
N TYR A 34 5.18 -10.99 25.18
CA TYR A 34 4.80 -11.09 26.59
C TYR A 34 3.29 -11.27 26.80
N SER A 35 2.47 -10.91 25.81
CA SER A 35 1.02 -11.17 25.78
C SER A 35 0.64 -12.58 25.31
N GLY A 36 1.62 -13.43 24.99
CA GLY A 36 1.42 -14.80 24.51
C GLY A 36 1.81 -15.05 23.03
N GLY A 37 2.37 -14.03 22.38
CA GLY A 37 2.99 -14.10 21.06
C GLY A 37 2.02 -14.43 19.91
N ILE A 38 2.60 -14.85 18.79
CA ILE A 38 1.84 -15.24 17.60
C ILE A 38 0.86 -16.39 17.86
N PRO A 39 1.18 -17.44 18.64
CA PRO A 39 0.21 -18.48 18.97
C PRO A 39 -1.06 -17.94 19.65
N ALA A 40 -0.96 -16.92 20.51
CA ALA A 40 -2.11 -16.28 21.14
C ALA A 40 -2.98 -15.50 20.14
N ILE A 41 -2.37 -14.82 19.17
CA ILE A 41 -3.11 -14.19 18.05
C ILE A 41 -3.82 -15.26 17.23
N LEU A 42 -3.12 -16.34 16.87
CA LEU A 42 -3.70 -17.46 16.13
C LEU A 42 -4.84 -18.13 16.92
N ASN A 43 -4.74 -18.21 18.25
CA ASN A 43 -5.80 -18.71 19.13
C ASN A 43 -7.08 -17.89 18.95
N ARG A 44 -6.98 -16.56 19.01
CA ARG A 44 -8.14 -15.68 18.77
C ARG A 44 -8.70 -15.83 17.36
N LEU A 45 -7.83 -16.03 16.37
CA LEU A 45 -8.20 -16.18 14.97
C LEU A 45 -8.58 -17.62 14.57
N LEU A 46 -8.64 -18.57 15.50
CA LEU A 46 -9.00 -19.96 15.23
C LEU A 46 -10.20 -20.15 14.28
N PRO A 47 -11.32 -19.40 14.42
CA PRO A 47 -12.47 -19.51 13.52
C PRO A 47 -12.16 -19.16 12.05
N PHE A 48 -11.09 -18.41 11.79
CA PHE A 48 -10.65 -17.96 10.47
C PHE A 48 -9.55 -18.85 9.88
N LEU A 49 -8.94 -19.73 10.68
CA LEU A 49 -7.83 -20.58 10.24
C LEU A 49 -8.34 -21.81 9.47
N LYS A 50 -7.68 -22.11 8.35
CA LYS A 50 -7.83 -23.40 7.67
C LYS A 50 -6.82 -24.39 8.23
N LYS A 51 -7.24 -25.64 8.43
CA LYS A 51 -6.38 -26.74 8.84
C LYS A 51 -5.30 -26.95 7.76
N ASN A 52 -4.04 -26.80 8.15
CA ASN A 52 -2.87 -26.91 7.27
C ASN A 52 -1.66 -27.37 8.09
N PRO A 53 -0.79 -28.21 7.50
CA PRO A 53 0.45 -28.63 8.13
C PRO A 53 1.43 -27.47 8.26
N THR A 54 2.30 -27.56 9.26
CA THR A 54 3.41 -26.63 9.46
C THR A 54 4.75 -27.37 9.45
N VAL A 55 5.86 -26.62 9.46
CA VAL A 55 7.22 -27.20 9.44
C VAL A 55 7.56 -28.04 10.67
N SER A 56 6.82 -27.90 11.78
CA SER A 56 6.99 -28.76 12.96
C SER A 56 6.32 -30.13 12.82
N GLY A 57 5.59 -30.38 11.73
CA GLY A 57 4.74 -31.56 11.55
C GLY A 57 3.37 -31.44 12.21
N GLU A 58 3.14 -30.39 13.00
CA GLU A 58 1.85 -30.12 13.60
C GLU A 58 0.94 -29.27 12.70
N GLU A 59 -0.36 -29.40 12.92
CA GLU A 59 -1.38 -28.56 12.28
C GLU A 59 -1.39 -27.15 12.88
N ILE A 60 -1.56 -26.11 12.04
CA ILE A 60 -1.64 -24.72 12.50
C ILE A 60 -2.74 -24.51 13.54
N THR A 61 -3.85 -25.23 13.43
CA THR A 61 -4.95 -25.17 14.41
C THR A 61 -4.60 -25.81 15.75
N ALA A 62 -3.68 -26.78 15.79
CA ALA A 62 -3.18 -27.36 17.05
C ALA A 62 -2.28 -26.36 17.78
N ILE A 63 -1.36 -25.71 17.05
CA ILE A 63 -0.51 -24.63 17.57
C ILE A 63 -1.38 -23.49 18.12
N ALA A 64 -2.36 -23.05 17.33
CA ALA A 64 -3.29 -21.99 17.72
C ALA A 64 -4.08 -22.34 19.00
N ARG A 65 -4.58 -23.58 19.15
CA ARG A 65 -5.30 -23.99 20.38
C ARG A 65 -4.43 -23.96 21.64
N ARG A 66 -3.11 -24.14 21.51
CA ARG A 66 -2.17 -24.04 22.65
C ARG A 66 -1.79 -22.61 23.00
N GLY A 67 -1.97 -21.67 22.08
CA GLY A 67 -1.74 -20.25 22.33
C GLY A 67 -2.59 -19.74 23.49
N ARG A 68 -1.95 -19.10 24.47
CA ARG A 68 -2.62 -18.51 25.63
C ARG A 68 -2.49 -17.00 25.54
N VAL A 69 -3.62 -16.30 25.54
CA VAL A 69 -3.64 -14.84 25.57
C VAL A 69 -3.45 -14.40 27.01
N LEU A 70 -2.38 -13.67 27.27
CA LEU A 70 -2.00 -13.21 28.61
C LEU A 70 -2.46 -11.76 28.88
N ASP A 71 -2.70 -10.98 27.81
CA ASP A 71 -3.19 -9.60 27.92
C ASP A 71 -4.19 -9.25 26.80
N ASP A 72 -5.46 -9.03 27.19
CA ASP A 72 -6.56 -8.58 26.32
C ASP A 72 -6.47 -7.10 25.91
N GLY A 73 -5.60 -6.31 26.54
CA GLY A 73 -5.24 -4.96 26.16
C GLY A 73 -4.41 -4.92 24.87
N ILE A 74 -3.49 -5.88 24.71
CA ILE A 74 -2.56 -5.95 23.57
C ILE A 74 -3.07 -6.89 22.48
N ILE A 75 -3.59 -8.07 22.85
CA ILE A 75 -4.20 -9.03 21.92
C ILE A 75 -5.70 -9.06 22.17
N ARG A 76 -6.42 -8.19 21.45
CA ARG A 76 -7.85 -7.95 21.60
C ARG A 76 -8.69 -9.19 21.30
N THR A 77 -9.87 -9.24 21.91
CA THR A 77 -10.90 -10.25 21.60
C THR A 77 -11.54 -10.02 20.22
N LEU A 78 -12.15 -11.06 19.64
CA LEU A 78 -12.99 -10.93 18.44
C LEU A 78 -14.21 -10.02 18.63
N LYS A 79 -14.70 -9.86 19.87
CA LYS A 79 -15.87 -9.01 20.20
C LYS A 79 -15.50 -7.53 20.30
N ALA A 80 -14.25 -7.23 20.68
CA ALA A 80 -13.75 -5.88 20.86
C ALA A 80 -12.38 -5.70 20.16
N PRO A 81 -12.29 -5.97 18.85
CA PRO A 81 -11.03 -5.88 18.11
C PRO A 81 -10.57 -4.42 18.02
N VAL A 82 -9.31 -4.20 17.65
CA VAL A 82 -8.82 -2.84 17.34
C VAL A 82 -9.62 -2.28 16.16
N ARG A 83 -9.79 -3.09 15.11
CA ARG A 83 -10.59 -2.76 13.93
C ARG A 83 -11.34 -4.01 13.45
N LYS A 84 -12.53 -3.79 12.88
CA LYS A 84 -13.38 -4.87 12.35
C LYS A 84 -12.83 -5.48 11.07
N GLU A 85 -12.11 -4.69 10.29
CA GLU A 85 -11.36 -5.14 9.11
C GLU A 85 -9.85 -5.11 9.39
N GLY A 86 -9.09 -5.85 8.60
CA GLY A 86 -7.65 -5.90 8.60
C GLY A 86 -7.02 -4.59 8.18
N GLY A 87 -5.71 -4.48 8.41
CA GLY A 87 -4.99 -3.21 8.23
C GLY A 87 -4.68 -2.82 6.78
N LEU A 88 -4.95 -3.70 5.81
CA LEU A 88 -4.69 -3.48 4.39
C LEU A 88 -6.01 -3.31 3.62
N ALA A 89 -6.00 -2.50 2.56
CA ALA A 89 -7.09 -2.44 1.60
C ALA A 89 -6.50 -2.45 0.18
N ILE A 90 -7.13 -3.21 -0.71
CA ILE A 90 -6.75 -3.26 -2.11
C ILE A 90 -7.68 -2.33 -2.88
N LEU A 91 -7.12 -1.28 -3.46
CA LEU A 91 -7.87 -0.29 -4.23
C LEU A 91 -7.84 -0.64 -5.71
N THR A 92 -8.98 -0.50 -6.38
CA THR A 92 -9.13 -0.65 -7.82
C THR A 92 -9.73 0.62 -8.42
N GLY A 93 -9.69 0.78 -9.74
CA GLY A 93 -10.33 1.92 -10.40
C GLY A 93 -9.60 2.28 -11.67
N ASN A 94 -10.01 3.37 -12.33
CA ASN A 94 -9.39 3.74 -13.60
C ASN A 94 -7.91 4.16 -13.43
N LEU A 95 -7.48 4.56 -12.23
CA LEU A 95 -6.08 4.92 -11.96
C LEU A 95 -5.20 3.71 -11.63
N ALA A 96 -5.79 2.64 -11.08
CA ALA A 96 -5.12 1.41 -10.68
C ALA A 96 -5.93 0.17 -11.11
N PRO A 97 -6.05 -0.10 -12.42
CA PRO A 97 -6.89 -1.20 -12.92
C PRO A 97 -6.34 -2.59 -12.55
N GLY A 98 -5.01 -2.71 -12.36
CA GLY A 98 -4.36 -3.92 -11.83
C GLY A 98 -4.26 -3.96 -10.31
N GLY A 99 -4.87 -2.98 -9.61
CA GLY A 99 -4.83 -2.87 -8.16
C GLY A 99 -3.77 -1.92 -7.62
N ALA A 100 -3.97 -1.48 -6.39
CA ALA A 100 -3.04 -0.71 -5.57
C ALA A 100 -3.27 -1.05 -4.09
N VAL A 101 -2.30 -0.78 -3.23
CA VAL A 101 -2.36 -1.17 -1.82
C VAL A 101 -2.28 0.05 -0.93
N VAL A 102 -3.16 0.12 0.07
CA VAL A 102 -3.09 1.10 1.17
C VAL A 102 -3.14 0.39 2.51
N LYS A 103 -2.29 0.82 3.46
CA LYS A 103 -2.36 0.40 4.85
C LYS A 103 -3.44 1.22 5.57
N GLN A 104 -4.71 0.84 5.39
CA GLN A 104 -5.85 1.57 5.96
C GLN A 104 -5.79 1.72 7.49
N SER A 105 -5.11 0.82 8.21
CA SER A 105 -4.93 0.97 9.67
C SER A 105 -4.11 2.19 10.06
N GLY A 106 -3.27 2.71 9.16
CA GLY A 106 -2.45 3.90 9.36
C GLY A 106 -3.07 5.19 8.80
N VAL A 107 -4.27 5.12 8.21
CA VAL A 107 -4.96 6.29 7.63
C VAL A 107 -5.91 6.88 8.67
N ASP A 108 -5.88 8.20 8.82
CA ASP A 108 -6.86 8.91 9.63
C ASP A 108 -8.27 8.79 8.99
N PRO A 109 -9.35 8.53 9.76
CA PRO A 109 -10.70 8.41 9.21
C PRO A 109 -11.14 9.61 8.36
N SER A 110 -10.66 10.83 8.64
CA SER A 110 -10.95 12.02 7.83
C SER A 110 -10.40 11.94 6.39
N MET A 111 -9.44 11.05 6.13
CA MET A 111 -8.81 10.84 4.83
C MET A 111 -9.30 9.56 4.13
N PHE A 112 -10.28 8.84 4.68
CA PHE A 112 -10.82 7.62 4.05
C PHE A 112 -11.50 7.90 2.71
N VAL A 113 -12.11 9.08 2.59
CA VAL A 113 -12.63 9.61 1.33
C VAL A 113 -11.95 10.95 1.10
N PHE A 114 -11.10 11.01 0.09
CA PHE A 114 -10.29 12.20 -0.19
C PHE A 114 -10.32 12.52 -1.68
N ARG A 115 -10.53 13.81 -1.99
CA ARG A 115 -10.44 14.34 -3.35
C ARG A 115 -9.43 15.47 -3.34
N GLY A 116 -8.37 15.34 -4.12
CA GLY A 116 -7.31 16.35 -4.18
C GLY A 116 -6.76 16.55 -5.57
N LYS A 117 -5.99 17.64 -5.74
CA LYS A 117 -5.34 17.99 -7.01
C LYS A 117 -3.98 17.32 -7.12
N ALA A 118 -3.73 16.67 -8.24
CA ALA A 118 -2.46 15.99 -8.49
C ALA A 118 -1.29 16.98 -8.53
N ARG A 119 -0.24 16.64 -7.80
CA ARG A 119 1.08 17.27 -7.82
C ARG A 119 2.09 16.22 -8.25
N VAL A 120 2.52 16.27 -9.51
CA VAL A 120 3.15 15.11 -10.19
C VAL A 120 4.68 15.20 -10.22
N PHE A 121 5.34 14.08 -9.96
CA PHE A 121 6.80 13.92 -9.97
C PHE A 121 7.21 12.59 -10.62
N ASP A 122 8.28 12.62 -11.40
CA ASP A 122 8.84 11.45 -12.10
C ASP A 122 9.99 10.77 -11.32
N SER A 123 10.25 11.23 -10.10
CA SER A 123 11.23 10.63 -9.18
C SER A 123 10.93 10.98 -7.72
N GLU A 124 11.39 10.12 -6.81
CA GLU A 124 11.39 10.40 -5.36
C GLU A 124 12.16 11.69 -5.04
N GLU A 125 13.32 11.90 -5.67
CA GLU A 125 14.19 13.05 -5.43
C GLU A 125 13.47 14.37 -5.73
N ALA A 126 12.76 14.44 -6.87
CA ALA A 126 11.99 15.61 -7.25
C ALA A 126 10.80 15.84 -6.29
N ALA A 127 10.13 14.77 -5.86
CA ALA A 127 9.05 14.86 -4.88
C ALA A 127 9.59 15.37 -3.53
N MET A 128 10.71 14.83 -3.06
CA MET A 128 11.37 15.25 -1.83
C MET A 128 11.78 16.73 -1.87
N ALA A 129 12.40 17.18 -2.96
CA ALA A 129 12.76 18.58 -3.12
C ALA A 129 11.54 19.52 -3.06
N ALA A 130 10.40 19.10 -3.62
CA ALA A 130 9.16 19.88 -3.55
C ALA A 130 8.51 19.87 -2.15
N ILE A 131 8.55 18.74 -1.44
CA ILE A 131 8.07 18.63 -0.06
C ILE A 131 8.89 19.54 0.85
N MET A 132 10.22 19.36 0.85
CA MET A 132 11.13 20.15 1.69
C MET A 132 11.12 21.64 1.32
N GLY A 133 10.88 21.95 0.04
CA GLY A 133 10.71 23.32 -0.44
C GLY A 133 9.35 23.96 -0.13
N GLY A 134 8.46 23.31 0.63
CA GLY A 134 7.16 23.87 1.02
C GLY A 134 6.17 24.03 -0.15
N LYS A 135 6.37 23.29 -1.24
CA LYS A 135 5.51 23.36 -2.44
C LYS A 135 4.27 22.48 -2.33
N ILE A 136 4.20 21.60 -1.34
CA ILE A 136 3.04 20.75 -1.08
C ILE A 136 2.09 21.46 -0.11
N ARG A 137 0.80 21.50 -0.47
CA ARG A 137 -0.25 22.20 0.27
C ARG A 137 -1.41 21.26 0.60
N PRO A 138 -2.20 21.54 1.65
CA PRO A 138 -3.44 20.82 1.94
C PRO A 138 -4.35 20.70 0.70
N GLY A 139 -4.99 19.53 0.53
CA GLY A 139 -5.85 19.23 -0.62
C GLY A 139 -5.10 18.74 -1.86
N MET A 140 -3.79 18.49 -1.78
CA MET A 140 -3.01 17.91 -2.87
C MET A 140 -2.91 16.38 -2.78
N VAL A 141 -2.73 15.75 -3.93
CA VAL A 141 -2.32 14.35 -4.08
C VAL A 141 -0.94 14.35 -4.72
N VAL A 142 0.09 14.00 -3.95
CA VAL A 142 1.46 13.86 -4.46
C VAL A 142 1.54 12.56 -5.25
N VAL A 143 1.85 12.67 -6.54
CA VAL A 143 1.97 11.52 -7.46
C VAL A 143 3.45 11.31 -7.75
N ILE A 144 4.02 10.20 -7.30
CA ILE A 144 5.41 9.83 -7.56
C ILE A 144 5.39 8.62 -8.50
N ARG A 145 5.82 8.79 -9.75
CA ARG A 145 5.73 7.75 -10.78
C ARG A 145 7.09 7.42 -11.36
N TYR A 146 7.15 6.31 -12.11
CA TYR A 146 8.41 5.71 -12.59
C TYR A 146 9.30 5.23 -11.44
N GLU A 147 8.65 4.78 -10.36
CA GLU A 147 9.30 4.13 -9.21
C GLU A 147 8.85 2.68 -9.05
N GLY A 148 8.10 2.14 -10.02
CA GLY A 148 7.68 0.74 -10.10
C GLY A 148 8.82 -0.24 -10.41
N PRO A 149 8.50 -1.54 -10.55
CA PRO A 149 9.48 -2.60 -10.82
C PRO A 149 10.40 -2.31 -12.02
N ARG A 150 9.86 -1.88 -13.16
CA ARG A 150 10.63 -1.55 -14.36
C ARG A 150 11.09 -0.10 -14.35
N GLY A 151 10.27 0.80 -13.84
CA GLY A 151 10.51 2.25 -13.84
C GLY A 151 11.66 2.71 -12.95
N GLY A 152 11.76 2.14 -11.74
CA GLY A 152 12.80 2.47 -10.76
C GLY A 152 14.22 2.27 -11.30
N PRO A 153 14.59 1.10 -11.84
CA PRO A 153 14.00 -0.24 -11.61
C PRO A 153 14.17 -0.73 -10.17
N GLY A 154 13.46 -1.80 -9.80
CA GLY A 154 13.59 -2.45 -8.49
C GLY A 154 12.50 -2.08 -7.48
N MET A 155 11.54 -1.23 -7.88
CA MET A 155 10.40 -0.86 -7.05
C MET A 155 10.82 -0.36 -5.66
N ARG A 156 11.65 0.69 -5.59
CA ARG A 156 12.27 1.14 -4.33
C ARG A 156 11.22 1.51 -3.27
N GLU A 157 11.63 1.36 -2.02
CA GLU A 157 10.83 1.76 -0.86
C GLU A 157 11.09 3.22 -0.51
N MET A 158 10.03 4.02 -0.43
CA MET A 158 10.11 5.47 -0.21
C MET A 158 9.61 5.87 1.19
N LEU A 159 10.44 5.73 2.22
CA LEU A 159 10.10 6.21 3.57
C LEU A 159 10.14 7.74 3.65
N SER A 160 11.16 8.36 3.05
CA SER A 160 11.49 9.77 3.22
C SER A 160 10.34 10.73 2.86
N PRO A 161 9.63 10.58 1.70
CA PRO A 161 8.52 11.47 1.36
C PRO A 161 7.38 11.39 2.37
N THR A 162 7.10 10.17 2.86
CA THR A 162 6.00 9.96 3.81
C THR A 162 6.33 10.57 5.17
N ALA A 163 7.55 10.37 5.67
CA ALA A 163 8.01 10.93 6.93
C ALA A 163 8.04 12.47 6.89
N ALA A 164 8.50 13.07 5.78
CA ALA A 164 8.53 14.52 5.62
C ALA A 164 7.11 15.13 5.63
N ILE A 165 6.16 14.54 4.91
CA ILE A 165 4.76 15.00 4.92
C ILE A 165 4.14 14.91 6.32
N MET A 166 4.43 13.84 7.06
CA MET A 166 3.99 13.71 8.46
C MET A 166 4.61 14.76 9.37
N GLY A 167 5.93 14.94 9.30
CA GLY A 167 6.66 15.94 10.09
C GLY A 167 6.22 17.38 9.83
N MET A 168 5.74 17.67 8.62
CA MET A 168 5.15 18.97 8.26
C MET A 168 3.69 19.14 8.70
N GLY A 169 3.09 18.15 9.38
CA GLY A 169 1.70 18.20 9.83
C GLY A 169 0.68 18.12 8.69
N LEU A 170 1.06 17.53 7.55
CA LEU A 170 0.21 17.39 6.35
C LEU A 170 -0.43 16.00 6.24
N GLY A 171 -0.20 15.10 7.19
CA GLY A 171 -0.65 13.71 7.16
C GLY A 171 -2.16 13.47 7.07
N THR A 172 -2.96 14.44 7.51
CA THR A 172 -4.43 14.43 7.44
C THR A 172 -4.97 15.39 6.39
N LYS A 173 -4.11 15.85 5.48
CA LYS A 173 -4.44 16.92 4.51
C LYS A 173 -3.95 16.62 3.09
N VAL A 174 -3.00 15.69 2.93
CA VAL A 174 -2.34 15.35 1.67
C VAL A 174 -2.29 13.84 1.54
N ALA A 175 -2.55 13.33 0.33
CA ALA A 175 -2.34 11.93 -0.01
C ALA A 175 -1.09 11.76 -0.88
N LEU A 176 -0.46 10.58 -0.78
CA LEU A 176 0.66 10.19 -1.62
C LEU A 176 0.27 8.95 -2.41
N ILE A 177 0.55 8.94 -3.71
CA ILE A 177 0.31 7.78 -4.56
C ILE A 177 1.55 7.46 -5.40
N THR A 178 1.80 6.18 -5.63
CA THR A 178 2.95 5.74 -6.43
C THR A 178 2.77 4.35 -7.05
N ASP A 179 3.47 4.13 -8.16
CA ASP A 179 3.72 2.80 -8.73
C ASP A 179 4.86 2.03 -8.01
N GLY A 180 5.63 2.70 -7.16
CA GLY A 180 6.63 2.11 -6.25
C GLY A 180 6.03 1.61 -4.94
N ARG A 181 6.86 1.57 -3.86
CA ARG A 181 6.45 1.11 -2.53
C ARG A 181 6.67 2.17 -1.46
N PHE A 182 5.86 2.11 -0.42
CA PHE A 182 6.07 2.83 0.83
C PHE A 182 6.55 1.88 1.91
N SER A 183 7.15 2.43 2.95
CA SER A 183 7.68 1.64 4.06
C SER A 183 6.57 1.06 4.92
N GLY A 184 6.85 -0.08 5.58
CA GLY A 184 5.99 -0.58 6.66
C GLY A 184 5.81 0.45 7.80
N GLY A 185 6.79 1.35 7.93
CA GLY A 185 6.85 2.54 8.77
C GLY A 185 5.80 3.62 8.47
N THR A 186 5.24 3.62 7.26
CA THR A 186 4.41 4.72 6.77
C THR A 186 3.02 4.77 7.43
N HIS A 187 2.58 6.00 7.72
CA HIS A 187 1.20 6.34 8.06
C HIS A 187 0.59 7.26 7.02
N GLY A 188 -0.71 7.53 7.16
CA GLY A 188 -1.49 8.41 6.30
C GLY A 188 -1.90 7.75 4.99
N PRO A 189 -2.64 8.49 4.15
CA PRO A 189 -3.17 8.01 2.88
C PRO A 189 -2.06 7.90 1.83
N CYS A 190 -1.21 6.89 2.01
CA CYS A 190 -0.09 6.53 1.16
C CYS A 190 -0.44 5.24 0.40
N ILE A 191 -0.69 5.36 -0.90
CA ILE A 191 -1.14 4.29 -1.78
C ILE A 191 0.00 3.88 -2.71
N GLY A 192 0.52 2.67 -2.52
CA GLY A 192 1.61 2.13 -3.33
C GLY A 192 1.12 1.07 -4.32
N HIS A 193 2.08 0.52 -5.07
CA HIS A 193 1.89 -0.64 -5.93
C HIS A 193 0.87 -0.41 -7.05
N ILE A 194 0.63 0.85 -7.45
CA ILE A 194 -0.30 1.16 -8.51
C ILE A 194 0.11 0.43 -9.78
N SER A 195 -0.78 -0.47 -10.21
CA SER A 195 -0.55 -1.37 -11.34
C SER A 195 -1.60 -1.13 -12.44
N PRO A 196 -1.21 -1.13 -13.73
CA PRO A 196 0.16 -1.15 -14.25
C PRO A 196 0.96 0.09 -13.85
N GLU A 197 2.29 -0.06 -13.76
CA GLU A 197 3.19 1.04 -13.42
C GLU A 197 3.31 2.07 -14.56
N ALA A 198 3.91 3.24 -14.27
CA ALA A 198 4.04 4.28 -15.28
C ALA A 198 4.95 3.89 -16.45
N MET A 199 6.00 3.11 -16.20
CA MET A 199 6.92 2.63 -17.25
C MET A 199 6.24 1.70 -18.26
N GLU A 200 5.13 1.05 -17.87
CA GLU A 200 4.30 0.20 -18.72
C GLU A 200 3.16 0.98 -19.40
N GLY A 201 3.10 2.30 -19.23
CA GLY A 201 2.03 3.15 -19.76
C GLY A 201 0.73 3.02 -18.99
N GLY A 202 0.79 2.57 -17.72
CA GLY A 202 -0.35 2.54 -16.82
C GLY A 202 -1.01 3.91 -16.65
N PRO A 203 -2.27 3.98 -16.20
CA PRO A 203 -2.99 5.25 -16.07
C PRO A 203 -2.26 6.32 -15.23
N ILE A 204 -1.46 5.91 -14.23
CA ILE A 204 -0.60 6.82 -13.46
C ILE A 204 0.42 7.60 -14.31
N ALA A 205 0.87 7.05 -15.44
CA ALA A 205 1.72 7.75 -16.41
C ALA A 205 1.02 8.93 -17.10
N LEU A 206 -0.32 8.93 -17.11
CA LEU A 206 -1.15 9.90 -17.82
C LEU A 206 -1.64 11.04 -16.93
N VAL A 207 -1.39 10.95 -15.63
CA VAL A 207 -1.73 12.01 -14.67
C VAL A 207 -0.93 13.26 -15.00
N ARG A 208 -1.60 14.41 -14.98
CA ARG A 208 -1.04 15.73 -15.18
C ARG A 208 -1.27 16.59 -13.96
N GLU A 209 -0.49 17.65 -13.87
CA GLU A 209 -0.62 18.64 -12.80
C GLU A 209 -2.04 19.18 -12.69
N GLY A 210 -2.57 19.21 -11.46
CA GLY A 210 -3.89 19.75 -11.16
C GLY A 210 -5.06 18.80 -11.43
N ASP A 211 -4.85 17.64 -12.06
CA ASP A 211 -5.92 16.67 -12.29
C ASP A 211 -6.55 16.25 -10.94
N PRO A 212 -7.89 16.09 -10.85
CA PRO A 212 -8.49 15.62 -9.62
C PRO A 212 -8.30 14.11 -9.46
N VAL A 213 -7.73 13.70 -8.33
CA VAL A 213 -7.61 12.30 -7.91
C VAL A 213 -8.56 12.06 -6.75
N VAL A 214 -9.31 10.95 -6.81
CA VAL A 214 -10.32 10.56 -5.84
C VAL A 214 -9.93 9.23 -5.21
N LEU A 215 -9.78 9.24 -3.89
CA LEU A 215 -9.57 8.09 -3.02
C LEU A 215 -10.87 7.82 -2.27
N ASP A 216 -11.33 6.57 -2.29
CA ASP A 216 -12.44 6.08 -1.47
C ASP A 216 -12.07 4.68 -0.96
N ILE A 217 -11.46 4.64 0.24
CA ILE A 217 -11.01 3.40 0.89
C ILE A 217 -12.19 2.48 1.20
N PRO A 218 -13.33 2.95 1.77
CA PRO A 218 -14.49 2.09 2.02
C PRO A 218 -15.00 1.37 0.77
N LYS A 219 -15.06 2.06 -0.37
CA LYS A 219 -15.47 1.46 -1.65
C LYS A 219 -14.35 0.79 -2.44
N ARG A 220 -13.11 0.79 -1.92
CA ARG A 220 -11.92 0.26 -2.58
C ARG A 220 -11.68 0.89 -3.95
N LYS A 221 -11.88 2.21 -4.05
CA LYS A 221 -11.72 2.97 -5.29
C LYS A 221 -10.56 3.95 -5.24
N LEU A 222 -9.75 3.92 -6.30
CA LEU A 222 -8.77 4.94 -6.63
C LEU A 222 -8.99 5.37 -8.08
N SER A 223 -9.38 6.64 -8.26
CA SER A 223 -9.80 7.15 -9.56
C SER A 223 -9.13 8.46 -9.92
N LEU A 224 -8.89 8.64 -11.21
CA LEU A 224 -8.52 9.90 -11.83
C LEU A 224 -9.78 10.49 -12.47
N ASP A 225 -10.25 11.62 -11.96
CA ASP A 225 -11.48 12.27 -12.43
C ASP A 225 -11.20 13.16 -13.65
N VAL A 226 -10.83 12.48 -14.73
CA VAL A 226 -10.55 13.04 -16.05
C VAL A 226 -11.36 12.23 -17.06
N PRO A 227 -12.05 12.87 -18.02
CA PRO A 227 -12.86 12.16 -19.00
C PRO A 227 -12.06 11.07 -19.74
N ALA A 228 -12.69 9.92 -19.98
CA ALA A 228 -12.05 8.79 -20.65
C ALA A 228 -11.49 9.15 -22.04
N ALA A 229 -12.17 10.02 -22.79
CA ALA A 229 -11.70 10.51 -24.08
C ALA A 229 -10.38 11.30 -23.96
N GLU A 230 -10.22 12.09 -22.90
CA GLU A 230 -8.99 12.82 -22.64
C GLU A 230 -7.87 11.86 -22.24
N LEU A 231 -8.13 10.87 -21.38
CA LEU A 231 -7.14 9.85 -21.04
C LEU A 231 -6.69 9.04 -22.25
N ALA A 232 -7.62 8.69 -23.15
CA ALA A 232 -7.29 8.03 -24.41
C ALA A 232 -6.41 8.92 -25.31
N ARG A 233 -6.69 10.22 -25.38
CA ARG A 233 -5.84 11.19 -26.10
C ARG A 233 -4.44 11.26 -25.51
N ARG A 234 -4.31 11.35 -24.17
CA ARG A 234 -3.01 11.38 -23.47
C ARG A 234 -2.22 10.09 -23.72
N ARG A 235 -2.90 8.94 -23.69
CA ARG A 235 -2.29 7.63 -23.95
C ARG A 235 -1.70 7.53 -25.36
N LYS A 236 -2.36 8.07 -26.39
CA LYS A 236 -1.83 8.09 -27.78
C LYS A 236 -0.53 8.88 -27.91
N GLY A 237 -0.37 9.94 -27.09
CA GLY A 237 0.85 10.76 -27.08
C GLY A 237 1.93 10.26 -26.11
N TRP A 238 1.65 9.26 -25.29
CA TRP A 238 2.59 8.78 -24.29
C TRP A 238 3.69 7.94 -24.94
N LYS A 239 4.93 8.21 -24.55
CA LYS A 239 6.11 7.42 -24.89
C LYS A 239 6.83 7.07 -23.59
N ALA A 240 7.21 5.81 -23.45
CA ALA A 240 8.00 5.37 -22.32
C ALA A 240 9.31 6.18 -22.25
N PRO A 241 9.70 6.70 -21.07
CA PRO A 241 10.98 7.35 -20.90
C PRO A 241 12.14 6.35 -21.07
N ALA A 242 13.35 6.86 -21.27
CA ALA A 242 14.53 6.01 -21.31
C ALA A 242 14.72 5.29 -19.96
N PRO A 243 15.16 4.02 -19.94
CA PRO A 243 15.45 3.32 -18.70
C PRO A 243 16.51 4.05 -17.87
N LYS A 244 16.26 4.23 -16.57
CA LYS A 244 17.24 4.84 -15.64
C LYS A 244 18.55 4.05 -15.57
N VAL A 245 18.50 2.72 -15.78
CA VAL A 245 19.66 1.83 -15.78
C VAL A 245 19.70 0.98 -17.06
N ALA A 246 20.71 1.22 -17.90
CA ALA A 246 20.79 0.61 -19.24
C ALA A 246 21.52 -0.75 -19.29
N LYS A 247 22.35 -1.07 -18.28
CA LYS A 247 23.22 -2.27 -18.27
C LYS A 247 23.22 -2.93 -16.88
N GLY A 248 23.79 -4.13 -16.79
CA GLY A 248 23.92 -4.87 -15.53
C GLY A 248 22.63 -5.54 -15.07
N TYR A 249 22.60 -5.95 -13.80
CA TYR A 249 21.52 -6.76 -13.24
C TYR A 249 20.16 -6.03 -13.24
N LEU A 250 20.12 -4.75 -12.84
CA LEU A 250 18.86 -3.99 -12.82
C LEU A 250 18.22 -3.83 -14.21
N SER A 251 19.03 -3.77 -15.27
CA SER A 251 18.51 -3.79 -16.65
C SER A 251 17.89 -5.15 -17.00
N ARG A 252 18.48 -6.26 -16.54
CA ARG A 252 17.88 -7.60 -16.72
C ARG A 252 16.60 -7.75 -15.91
N TYR A 253 16.60 -7.32 -14.64
CA TYR A 253 15.42 -7.29 -13.78
C TYR A 253 14.28 -6.51 -14.45
N ALA A 254 14.52 -5.27 -14.90
CA ALA A 254 13.50 -4.44 -15.53
C ALA A 254 12.87 -5.05 -16.80
N LYS A 255 13.57 -5.97 -17.47
CA LYS A 255 13.06 -6.68 -18.66
C LYS A 255 12.19 -7.88 -18.29
N LEU A 256 12.56 -8.60 -17.23
CA LEU A 256 11.97 -9.89 -16.85
C LEU A 256 10.91 -9.79 -15.74
N VAL A 257 10.93 -8.72 -14.95
CA VAL A 257 10.03 -8.55 -13.82
C VAL A 257 8.58 -8.37 -14.28
N ARG A 258 7.65 -9.03 -13.59
CA ARG A 258 6.20 -8.84 -13.77
C ARG A 258 5.67 -7.64 -12.98
N SER A 259 4.39 -7.33 -13.15
CA SER A 259 3.76 -6.19 -12.48
C SER A 259 3.78 -6.37 -10.95
N ALA A 260 3.73 -5.26 -10.21
CA ALA A 260 3.59 -5.30 -8.75
C ALA A 260 2.31 -6.02 -8.31
N GLY A 261 1.22 -5.90 -9.09
CA GLY A 261 -0.02 -6.65 -8.87
C GLY A 261 0.09 -8.16 -9.04
N GLU A 262 1.18 -8.64 -9.64
CA GLU A 262 1.53 -10.07 -9.77
C GLU A 262 2.68 -10.47 -8.84
N GLY A 263 3.02 -9.62 -7.86
CA GLY A 263 4.08 -9.87 -6.89
C GLY A 263 5.49 -9.52 -7.37
N ALA A 264 5.64 -8.83 -8.50
CA ALA A 264 6.95 -8.45 -9.06
C ALA A 264 7.93 -9.63 -9.20
N VAL A 265 7.41 -10.80 -9.56
CA VAL A 265 8.23 -12.00 -9.81
C VAL A 265 9.08 -11.81 -11.05
N VAL A 266 10.31 -12.33 -11.02
CA VAL A 266 11.20 -12.38 -12.20
C VAL A 266 10.94 -13.71 -12.88
N ALA A 267 10.44 -13.66 -14.11
CA ALA A 267 10.09 -14.84 -14.90
C ALA A 267 10.73 -14.79 -16.30
#